data_AF-A0A0V0QEE3-F1
#
_entry.id   AF-A0A0V0QEE3-F1
#
_cell.length_a   1.000
_cell.length_b   1.000
_cell.length_c   1.000
_cell.angle_alpha   90.00
_cell.angle_beta   90.00
_cell.angle_gamma   90.00
#
_symmetry.space_group_name_H-M   'P 1'
#
loop_
_entity.id
_entity.type
_entity.pdbx_description
1 polymer ?
#
loop_
_entity_poly.entity_id
_entity_poly.type
_entity_poly.pdbx_seq_one_letter_code
_entity_poly.pdbx_strand_id
1 'polypeptide(L)'
;MKFSSFKAILLLLGITLISAQKCYIDNCGCPSDFKQDWCNDSQSQLESDWCNASEEQCGQCDGTWCEEQPKTEGICYIDVCGCPDNWLNSWCDLEEAQFESEWCQENNLRCEQCGGFWCEGSQLVEAEFDGENQNQTDNQNQDQDQNQEEQENSEEVEGEEESNQEPGVCYIDVCGCPSDFLNDWCDVETAQFGSSWCQANSENCEECLGFWCQGDNLVEDSKEEEHLCYISECGCPGNFQQDWCEATYNFLPNGYCQETEENCLDCSGVWCGVDNDYTGEQDIDEDGEDQLVTINANVNIFYAGFAIVLMALNM
;
A
#
# COMPACT_ATOMS: atom_id res chain seq x y z
N MET A 1 -8.95 -75.42 -20.98
CA MET A 1 -9.35 -74.03 -20.70
C MET A 1 -8.09 -73.30 -20.25
N LYS A 2 -7.61 -72.34 -21.06
CA LYS A 2 -6.38 -71.58 -20.82
C LYS A 2 -6.76 -70.31 -20.04
N PHE A 3 -6.34 -70.20 -18.79
CA PHE A 3 -6.35 -68.92 -18.08
C PHE A 3 -4.95 -68.31 -18.22
N SER A 4 -4.83 -67.41 -19.19
CA SER A 4 -3.63 -66.66 -19.48
C SER A 4 -3.50 -65.52 -18.49
N SER A 5 -2.30 -65.38 -17.92
CA SER A 5 -1.85 -64.33 -17.04
C SER A 5 -2.15 -62.93 -17.60
N PHE A 6 -3.05 -62.19 -16.97
CA PHE A 6 -3.08 -60.74 -17.07
C PHE A 6 -2.08 -60.20 -16.05
N LYS A 7 -0.85 -59.94 -16.53
CA LYS A 7 0.08 -59.02 -15.86
C LYS A 7 -0.62 -57.66 -15.84
N ALA A 8 -1.07 -57.24 -14.67
CA ALA A 8 -1.37 -55.85 -14.40
C ALA A 8 -0.04 -55.07 -14.46
N ILE A 9 0.31 -54.61 -15.66
CA ILE A 9 1.26 -53.51 -15.83
C ILE A 9 0.45 -52.29 -15.42
N LEU A 10 0.54 -51.96 -14.13
CA LEU A 10 0.13 -50.68 -13.59
C LEU A 10 1.07 -49.65 -14.22
N LEU A 11 0.69 -49.13 -15.38
CA LEU A 11 1.25 -47.91 -15.94
C LEU A 11 0.95 -46.82 -14.90
N LEU A 12 1.95 -46.54 -14.07
CA LEU A 12 2.13 -45.25 -13.42
C LEU A 12 2.27 -44.22 -14.55
N LEU A 13 1.13 -43.84 -15.13
CA LEU A 13 0.98 -42.53 -15.74
C LEU A 13 1.01 -41.54 -14.58
N GLY A 14 2.23 -41.26 -14.11
CA GLY A 14 2.49 -40.00 -13.46
C GLY A 14 2.01 -38.94 -14.44
N ILE A 15 0.93 -38.26 -14.07
CA ILE A 15 0.50 -37.04 -14.74
C ILE A 15 1.64 -36.06 -14.48
N THR A 16 2.64 -36.06 -15.36
CA THR A 16 3.58 -34.95 -15.47
C THR A 16 2.71 -33.79 -15.94
N LEU A 17 2.33 -32.92 -15.01
CA LEU A 17 1.98 -31.55 -15.38
C LEU A 17 3.16 -31.05 -16.19
N ILE A 18 2.95 -30.86 -17.48
CA ILE A 18 3.93 -30.22 -18.35
C ILE A 18 3.81 -28.74 -17.98
N SER A 19 4.53 -28.30 -16.96
CA SER A 19 4.72 -26.86 -16.74
C SER A 19 5.39 -26.35 -18.01
N ALA A 20 4.77 -25.37 -18.66
CA ALA A 20 5.45 -24.69 -19.75
C ALA A 20 6.67 -23.99 -19.13
N GLN A 21 7.80 -23.96 -19.85
CA GLN A 21 9.04 -23.35 -19.37
C GLN A 21 9.61 -22.48 -20.48
N LYS A 22 10.19 -21.34 -20.09
CA LYS A 22 10.70 -20.32 -21.00
C LYS A 22 12.01 -19.76 -20.51
N CYS A 23 12.76 -19.18 -21.45
CA CYS A 23 14.04 -18.56 -21.17
C CYS A 23 13.88 -17.05 -21.04
N TYR A 24 14.40 -16.50 -19.94
CA TYR A 24 14.40 -15.07 -19.64
C TYR A 24 15.83 -14.55 -19.56
N ILE A 25 16.04 -13.26 -19.78
CA ILE A 25 17.36 -12.62 -19.68
C ILE A 25 17.90 -12.81 -18.26
N ASP A 26 19.14 -13.28 -18.10
CA ASP A 26 19.68 -13.63 -16.78
C ASP A 26 19.74 -12.44 -15.81
N ASN A 27 20.01 -11.24 -16.35
CA ASN A 27 19.94 -9.99 -15.59
C ASN A 27 18.53 -9.64 -15.12
N CYS A 28 17.49 -10.13 -15.79
CA CYS A 28 16.12 -9.97 -15.35
C CYS A 28 15.71 -11.03 -14.32
N GLY A 29 16.15 -12.27 -14.47
CA GLY A 29 15.61 -13.37 -13.66
C GLY A 29 14.26 -13.85 -14.18
N CYS A 30 13.40 -14.34 -13.29
CA CYS A 30 12.10 -14.92 -13.66
C CYS A 30 10.95 -13.94 -13.44
N PRO A 31 9.84 -14.09 -14.20
CA PRO A 31 8.58 -13.41 -13.88
C PRO A 31 8.20 -13.71 -12.43
N SER A 32 7.76 -12.69 -11.69
CA SER A 32 7.53 -12.65 -10.23
C SER A 32 8.72 -12.33 -9.33
N ASP A 33 9.95 -12.32 -9.85
CA ASP A 33 11.16 -11.98 -9.07
C ASP A 33 12.20 -11.29 -9.97
N PHE A 34 11.78 -10.17 -10.58
CA PHE A 34 12.66 -9.42 -11.46
C PHE A 34 13.77 -8.74 -10.65
N LYS A 35 15.01 -8.99 -11.07
CA LYS A 35 16.21 -8.47 -10.39
C LYS A 35 16.49 -7.00 -10.68
N GLN A 36 15.85 -6.41 -11.69
CA GLN A 36 16.12 -5.06 -12.19
C GLN A 36 14.83 -4.36 -12.60
N ASP A 37 14.76 -3.05 -12.40
CA ASP A 37 13.54 -2.26 -12.57
C ASP A 37 13.08 -2.13 -14.03
N TRP A 38 13.98 -2.29 -14.99
CA TRP A 38 13.64 -2.27 -16.42
C TRP A 38 13.07 -3.60 -16.92
N CYS A 39 13.11 -4.65 -16.10
CA CYS A 39 12.63 -5.97 -16.49
C CYS A 39 11.12 -6.08 -16.25
N ASN A 40 10.41 -6.52 -17.28
CA ASN A 40 8.98 -6.80 -17.27
C ASN A 40 8.69 -7.97 -18.22
N ASP A 41 7.47 -8.50 -18.23
CA ASP A 41 7.11 -9.70 -19.01
C ASP A 41 7.37 -9.55 -20.52
N SER A 42 7.20 -8.35 -21.08
CA SER A 42 7.38 -8.12 -22.51
C SER A 42 8.85 -7.95 -22.93
N GLN A 43 9.72 -7.54 -22.02
CA GLN A 43 11.12 -7.21 -22.32
C GLN A 43 12.12 -8.20 -21.74
N SER A 44 11.71 -9.02 -20.78
CA SER A 44 12.59 -9.96 -20.08
C SER A 44 12.65 -11.34 -20.74
N GLN A 45 11.64 -11.73 -21.52
CA GLN A 45 11.63 -13.01 -22.22
C GLN A 45 12.55 -12.97 -23.45
N LEU A 46 13.39 -13.98 -23.63
CA LEU A 46 14.21 -14.10 -24.83
C LEU A 46 13.36 -14.59 -26.00
N GLU A 47 13.12 -13.77 -27.02
CA GLU A 47 12.38 -14.14 -28.24
C GLU A 47 13.21 -15.03 -29.20
N SER A 48 13.65 -16.18 -28.72
CA SER A 48 14.45 -17.14 -29.51
C SER A 48 13.96 -18.56 -29.31
N ASP A 49 13.46 -19.20 -30.38
CA ASP A 49 13.07 -20.62 -30.36
C ASP A 49 14.21 -21.52 -29.87
N TRP A 50 15.46 -21.16 -30.17
CA TRP A 50 16.62 -21.94 -29.75
C TRP A 50 16.90 -21.79 -28.26
N CYS A 51 16.83 -20.57 -27.71
CA CYS A 51 17.02 -20.34 -26.27
C CYS A 51 15.86 -20.93 -25.45
N ASN A 52 14.64 -20.92 -26.01
CA ASN A 52 13.43 -21.47 -25.39
C ASN A 52 13.25 -22.98 -25.56
N ALA A 53 14.23 -23.70 -26.11
CA ALA A 53 14.09 -25.13 -26.36
C ALA A 53 14.49 -26.01 -25.15
N SER A 54 15.37 -25.53 -24.26
CA SER A 54 15.74 -26.22 -23.02
C SER A 54 16.52 -25.32 -22.06
N GLU A 55 16.58 -25.71 -20.78
CA GLU A 55 17.41 -25.07 -19.73
C GLU A 55 18.88 -24.93 -20.16
N GLU A 56 19.45 -25.98 -20.76
CA GLU A 56 20.86 -25.97 -21.22
C GLU A 56 21.10 -24.95 -22.35
N GLN A 57 20.13 -24.76 -23.24
CA GLN A 57 20.23 -23.76 -24.30
C GLN A 57 19.97 -22.35 -23.77
N CYS A 58 19.07 -22.21 -22.80
CA CYS A 58 18.83 -20.96 -22.12
C CYS A 58 20.08 -20.41 -21.43
N GLY A 59 20.79 -21.28 -20.69
CA GLY A 59 22.07 -20.89 -20.08
C GLY A 59 23.16 -20.53 -21.08
N GLN A 60 23.08 -21.00 -22.33
CA GLN A 60 23.99 -20.57 -23.42
C GLN A 60 23.61 -19.21 -24.02
N CYS A 61 22.39 -18.74 -23.80
CA CYS A 61 21.93 -17.41 -24.18
C CYS A 61 22.10 -16.37 -23.07
N ASP A 62 22.87 -16.69 -22.03
CA ASP A 62 22.95 -15.89 -20.81
C ASP A 62 21.55 -15.61 -20.25
N GLY A 63 20.72 -16.66 -20.19
CA GLY A 63 19.34 -16.60 -19.70
C GLY A 63 19.10 -17.47 -18.47
N THR A 64 18.06 -17.12 -17.71
CA THR A 64 17.50 -17.91 -16.63
C THR A 64 16.32 -18.75 -17.16
N TRP A 65 16.32 -20.05 -16.90
CA TRP A 65 15.22 -20.95 -17.26
C TRP A 65 14.13 -20.90 -16.20
N CYS A 66 12.93 -20.44 -16.58
CA CYS A 66 11.84 -20.19 -15.66
C CYS A 66 10.64 -21.07 -16.01
N GLU A 67 9.93 -21.53 -14.99
CA GLU A 67 8.61 -22.11 -15.16
C GLU A 67 7.63 -20.99 -15.56
N GLU A 68 6.89 -21.17 -16.65
CA GLU A 68 5.76 -20.30 -16.95
C GLU A 68 4.74 -20.48 -15.84
N GLN A 69 4.33 -19.37 -15.23
CA GLN A 69 3.27 -19.39 -14.25
C GLN A 69 1.98 -19.85 -14.94
N PRO A 70 1.29 -20.86 -14.41
CA PRO A 70 0.08 -21.37 -15.05
C PRO A 70 -0.98 -20.28 -15.06
N LYS A 71 -1.68 -20.10 -16.20
CA LYS A 71 -2.96 -19.40 -16.20
C LYS A 71 -3.93 -20.20 -15.34
N THR A 72 -4.32 -19.64 -14.20
CA THR A 72 -5.30 -20.25 -13.30
C THR A 72 -6.70 -19.73 -13.64
N GLU A 73 -7.72 -20.53 -13.40
CA GLU A 73 -9.11 -20.16 -13.67
C GLU A 73 -9.64 -19.40 -12.43
N GLY A 74 -9.77 -18.09 -12.53
CA GLY A 74 -10.20 -17.23 -11.42
C GLY A 74 -10.30 -15.76 -11.85
N ILE A 75 -10.68 -14.90 -10.91
CA ILE A 75 -10.75 -13.45 -11.11
C ILE A 75 -10.04 -12.76 -9.94
N CYS A 76 -9.22 -11.78 -10.28
CA CYS A 76 -8.54 -10.92 -9.31
C CYS A 76 -9.44 -9.75 -8.88
N TYR A 77 -9.65 -9.62 -7.58
CA TYR A 77 -10.33 -8.48 -6.96
C TYR A 77 -9.37 -7.70 -6.05
N ILE A 78 -9.70 -6.48 -5.66
CA ILE A 78 -8.91 -5.69 -4.69
C ILE A 78 -8.84 -6.44 -3.35
N ASP A 79 -7.66 -6.49 -2.72
CA ASP A 79 -7.46 -7.32 -1.53
C ASP A 79 -8.37 -6.97 -0.35
N VAL A 80 -8.60 -5.68 -0.10
CA VAL A 80 -9.48 -5.18 0.96
C VAL A 80 -10.94 -5.51 0.69
N CYS A 81 -11.30 -5.86 -0.55
CA CYS A 81 -12.64 -6.31 -0.89
C CYS A 81 -12.82 -7.81 -0.69
N GLY A 82 -11.82 -8.62 -1.03
CA GLY A 82 -11.93 -10.07 -1.01
C GLY A 82 -12.79 -10.60 -2.16
N CYS A 83 -13.64 -11.60 -1.91
CA CYS A 83 -14.43 -12.24 -2.96
C CYS A 83 -15.92 -11.85 -2.98
N PRO A 84 -16.56 -11.89 -4.17
CA PRO A 84 -17.96 -11.52 -4.34
C PRO A 84 -19.00 -12.30 -3.51
N ASP A 85 -18.70 -13.54 -3.14
CA ASP A 85 -19.59 -14.35 -2.30
C ASP A 85 -19.62 -13.90 -0.84
N ASN A 86 -18.57 -13.19 -0.39
CA ASN A 86 -18.42 -12.72 0.97
C ASN A 86 -17.45 -11.52 1.03
N TRP A 87 -17.91 -10.36 0.57
CA TRP A 87 -17.14 -9.12 0.63
C TRP A 87 -16.70 -8.81 2.07
N LEU A 88 -15.43 -8.45 2.22
CA LEU A 88 -14.84 -8.06 3.50
C LEU A 88 -15.33 -6.69 3.95
N ASN A 89 -15.58 -5.80 2.99
CA ASN A 89 -16.04 -4.44 3.22
C ASN A 89 -17.37 -4.17 2.50
N SER A 90 -18.24 -3.36 3.12
CA SER A 90 -19.61 -3.13 2.64
C SER A 90 -19.72 -2.23 1.40
N TRP A 91 -18.63 -1.54 1.06
CA TRP A 91 -18.55 -0.66 -0.11
C TRP A 91 -18.01 -1.39 -1.35
N CYS A 92 -17.55 -2.63 -1.20
CA CYS A 92 -17.08 -3.42 -2.33
C CYS A 92 -18.25 -3.98 -3.13
N ASP A 93 -18.15 -3.88 -4.45
CA ASP A 93 -19.06 -4.51 -5.38
C ASP A 93 -18.33 -5.12 -6.58
N LEU A 94 -19.09 -5.78 -7.45
CA LEU A 94 -18.51 -6.54 -8.55
C LEU A 94 -17.83 -5.66 -9.61
N GLU A 95 -18.26 -4.41 -9.75
CA GLU A 95 -17.84 -3.50 -10.81
C GLU A 95 -16.57 -2.75 -10.38
N GLU A 96 -16.51 -2.27 -9.15
CA GLU A 96 -15.39 -1.48 -8.64
C GLU A 96 -14.28 -2.36 -8.02
N ALA A 97 -14.60 -3.53 -7.49
CA ALA A 97 -13.59 -4.37 -6.83
C ALA A 97 -12.77 -5.22 -7.81
N GLN A 98 -13.18 -5.38 -9.08
CA GLN A 98 -12.48 -6.22 -10.04
C GLN A 98 -11.34 -5.43 -10.71
N PHE A 99 -10.13 -6.00 -10.74
CA PHE A 99 -9.04 -5.38 -11.50
C PHE A 99 -9.32 -5.46 -13.01
N GLU A 100 -9.30 -4.33 -13.73
CA GLU A 100 -9.48 -4.33 -15.19
C GLU A 100 -8.24 -4.84 -15.96
N SER A 101 -7.07 -4.75 -15.34
CA SER A 101 -5.79 -5.15 -15.95
C SER A 101 -5.76 -6.64 -16.29
N GLU A 102 -5.61 -6.96 -17.58
CA GLU A 102 -5.40 -8.34 -18.06
C GLU A 102 -4.20 -9.02 -17.36
N TRP A 103 -3.19 -8.25 -16.95
CA TRP A 103 -2.02 -8.76 -16.24
C TRP A 103 -2.38 -9.29 -14.86
N CYS A 104 -3.13 -8.52 -14.07
CA CYS A 104 -3.61 -8.93 -12.75
C CYS A 104 -4.59 -10.12 -12.85
N GLN A 105 -5.33 -10.19 -13.96
CA GLN A 105 -6.32 -11.25 -14.22
C GLN A 105 -5.73 -12.55 -14.77
N GLU A 106 -4.42 -12.65 -14.98
CA GLU A 106 -3.84 -13.83 -15.65
C GLU A 106 -3.72 -15.06 -14.73
N ASN A 107 -3.38 -14.85 -13.46
CA ASN A 107 -3.32 -15.91 -12.44
C ASN A 107 -3.22 -15.35 -11.01
N ASN A 108 -3.32 -16.25 -10.03
CA ASN A 108 -3.30 -15.89 -8.61
C ASN A 108 -2.02 -15.17 -8.16
N LEU A 109 -0.85 -15.55 -8.68
CA LEU A 109 0.44 -14.96 -8.30
C LEU A 109 0.57 -13.51 -8.78
N ARG A 110 0.01 -13.20 -9.94
CA ARG A 110 -0.02 -11.82 -10.44
C ARG A 110 -1.06 -10.98 -9.72
N CYS A 111 -2.19 -11.58 -9.38
CA CYS A 111 -3.19 -10.91 -8.56
C CYS A 111 -2.61 -10.45 -7.22
N GLU A 112 -1.87 -11.30 -6.52
CA GLU A 112 -1.19 -10.94 -5.27
C GLU A 112 -0.19 -9.78 -5.47
N GLN A 113 0.52 -9.74 -6.60
CA GLN A 113 1.43 -8.63 -6.93
C GLN A 113 0.72 -7.31 -7.25
N CYS A 114 -0.55 -7.36 -7.67
CA CYS A 114 -1.39 -6.18 -7.83
C CYS A 114 -1.98 -5.66 -6.51
N GLY A 115 -1.74 -6.34 -5.38
CA GLY A 115 -2.48 -6.07 -4.15
C GLY A 115 -3.92 -6.58 -4.25
N GLY A 116 -4.12 -7.71 -4.93
CA GLY A 116 -5.42 -8.30 -5.16
C GLY A 116 -5.63 -9.62 -4.42
N PHE A 117 -6.91 -9.96 -4.23
CA PHE A 117 -7.40 -11.24 -3.76
C PHE A 117 -7.89 -12.08 -4.94
N TRP A 118 -7.30 -13.25 -5.14
CA TRP A 118 -7.67 -14.17 -6.22
C TRP A 118 -8.86 -15.05 -5.81
N CYS A 119 -9.95 -14.95 -6.56
CA CYS A 119 -11.19 -15.70 -6.30
C CYS A 119 -11.40 -16.80 -7.35
N GLU A 120 -11.68 -18.01 -6.89
CA GLU A 120 -11.85 -19.18 -7.76
C GLU A 120 -13.20 -19.89 -7.52
N GLY A 121 -13.68 -20.57 -8.56
CA GLY A 121 -14.83 -21.47 -8.44
C GLY A 121 -16.09 -20.80 -7.89
N SER A 122 -16.62 -21.34 -6.79
CA SER A 122 -17.90 -20.90 -6.21
C SER A 122 -17.88 -19.51 -5.55
N GLN A 123 -16.71 -18.91 -5.42
CA GLN A 123 -16.55 -17.55 -4.87
C GLN A 123 -16.91 -16.47 -5.89
N LEU A 124 -16.84 -16.82 -7.16
CA LEU A 124 -17.37 -16.02 -8.24
C LEU A 124 -18.89 -16.19 -8.17
N VAL A 125 -19.62 -15.16 -7.74
CA VAL A 125 -21.08 -15.19 -7.91
C VAL A 125 -21.30 -15.40 -9.40
N GLU A 126 -21.94 -16.51 -9.77
CA GLU A 126 -22.49 -16.66 -11.11
C GLU A 126 -23.44 -15.49 -11.28
N ALA A 127 -23.00 -14.43 -11.95
CA ALA A 127 -23.92 -13.45 -12.49
C ALA A 127 -24.96 -14.28 -13.23
N GLU A 128 -26.22 -14.25 -12.76
CA GLU A 128 -27.35 -14.83 -13.48
C GLU A 128 -27.41 -14.09 -14.82
N PHE A 129 -26.63 -14.58 -15.78
CA PHE A 129 -26.57 -14.08 -17.14
C PHE A 129 -27.86 -14.58 -17.78
N ASP A 130 -28.91 -13.78 -17.62
CA ASP A 130 -30.17 -13.96 -18.32
C ASP A 130 -29.87 -13.97 -19.83
N GLY A 131 -29.80 -15.18 -20.37
CA GLY A 131 -29.43 -15.43 -21.74
C GLY A 131 -30.43 -14.88 -22.73
N GLU A 132 -29.89 -14.20 -23.75
CA GLU A 132 -30.36 -14.11 -25.14
C GLU A 132 -29.24 -13.31 -25.86
N ASN A 133 -28.65 -13.67 -27.00
CA ASN A 133 -29.02 -14.56 -28.07
C ASN A 133 -27.77 -14.82 -28.95
N GLN A 134 -27.83 -15.91 -29.70
CA GLN A 134 -26.78 -16.59 -30.45
C GLN A 134 -26.31 -15.89 -31.72
N ASN A 135 -25.07 -16.23 -32.12
CA ASN A 135 -24.54 -16.28 -33.51
C ASN A 135 -24.41 -14.92 -34.23
N GLN A 136 -23.34 -14.60 -34.94
CA GLN A 136 -22.64 -15.44 -35.90
C GLN A 136 -21.35 -14.72 -36.32
N THR A 137 -20.33 -15.53 -36.56
CA THR A 137 -19.11 -15.25 -37.32
C THR A 137 -19.39 -14.50 -38.63
N ASP A 138 -18.55 -13.52 -38.99
CA ASP A 138 -17.90 -13.44 -40.32
C ASP A 138 -17.10 -12.14 -40.49
N ASN A 139 -15.79 -12.26 -40.22
CA ASN A 139 -14.70 -11.92 -41.13
C ASN A 139 -15.10 -11.30 -42.50
N GLN A 140 -14.94 -9.98 -42.70
CA GLN A 140 -14.64 -9.40 -44.01
C GLN A 140 -13.73 -8.18 -43.92
N ASN A 141 -12.49 -8.37 -44.36
CA ASN A 141 -11.68 -7.36 -45.04
C ASN A 141 -12.52 -6.58 -46.06
N GLN A 142 -12.40 -5.26 -46.06
CA GLN A 142 -12.49 -4.49 -47.29
C GLN A 142 -11.71 -3.18 -47.17
N ASP A 143 -10.55 -3.18 -47.81
CA ASP A 143 -9.88 -2.00 -48.33
C ASP A 143 -10.86 -1.14 -49.12
N GLN A 144 -10.85 0.17 -48.87
CA GLN A 144 -11.01 1.14 -49.95
C GLN A 144 -10.48 2.52 -49.56
N ASP A 145 -9.29 2.80 -50.09
CA ASP A 145 -8.76 4.14 -50.36
C ASP A 145 -9.80 5.00 -51.10
N GLN A 146 -9.94 6.26 -50.66
CA GLN A 146 -9.95 7.38 -51.59
C GLN A 146 -9.62 8.72 -50.92
N ASN A 147 -8.48 9.26 -51.36
CA ASN A 147 -7.97 10.62 -51.17
C ASN A 147 -9.03 11.72 -51.30
N GLN A 148 -8.92 12.75 -50.46
CA GLN A 148 -8.96 14.13 -50.95
C GLN A 148 -8.17 15.07 -50.03
N GLU A 149 -7.13 15.65 -50.63
CA GLU A 149 -6.27 16.72 -50.12
C GLU A 149 -7.02 18.06 -50.11
N GLU A 150 -6.74 18.90 -49.10
CA GLU A 150 -6.38 20.34 -49.15
C GLU A 150 -6.59 20.93 -47.74
N GLN A 151 -5.49 21.05 -46.97
CA GLN A 151 -4.77 22.30 -46.67
C GLN A 151 -5.56 23.33 -45.86
N GLU A 152 -5.13 23.56 -44.61
CA GLU A 152 -4.59 24.86 -44.17
C GLU A 152 -4.07 24.79 -42.72
N ASN A 153 -2.75 24.93 -42.59
CA ASN A 153 -2.07 25.86 -41.68
C ASN A 153 -2.55 25.96 -40.21
N SER A 154 -1.80 25.36 -39.29
CA SER A 154 -1.60 25.90 -37.94
C SER A 154 -0.20 25.54 -37.47
N GLU A 155 0.64 26.57 -37.37
CA GLU A 155 1.94 26.54 -36.72
C GLU A 155 1.71 26.43 -35.21
N GLU A 156 2.02 25.29 -34.60
CA GLU A 156 2.16 25.16 -33.13
C GLU A 156 3.47 24.41 -32.85
N VAL A 157 4.55 25.17 -32.71
CA VAL A 157 5.32 25.32 -31.45
C VAL A 157 5.86 23.98 -30.95
N GLU A 158 7.01 23.60 -31.49
CA GLU A 158 7.94 22.67 -30.83
C GLU A 158 8.56 23.40 -29.63
N GLY A 159 8.00 23.11 -28.46
CA GLY A 159 8.65 23.32 -27.17
C GLY A 159 8.79 21.96 -26.50
N GLU A 160 9.86 21.22 -26.84
CA GLU A 160 10.34 20.12 -26.00
C GLU A 160 10.87 20.76 -24.71
N GLU A 161 9.97 20.98 -23.75
CA GLU A 161 10.37 21.19 -22.37
C GLU A 161 10.70 19.81 -21.81
N GLU A 162 12.01 19.53 -21.64
CA GLU A 162 12.49 18.53 -20.70
C GLU A 162 11.98 18.92 -19.31
N SER A 163 10.75 18.50 -18.99
CA SER A 163 10.24 18.61 -17.64
C SER A 163 11.05 17.62 -16.80
N ASN A 164 11.79 18.15 -15.83
CA ASN A 164 12.22 17.37 -14.68
C ASN A 164 10.93 16.91 -13.99
N GLN A 165 10.36 15.78 -14.41
CA GLN A 165 9.28 15.13 -13.69
C GLN A 165 9.86 14.71 -12.35
N GLU A 166 9.46 15.42 -11.30
CA GLU A 166 9.78 15.03 -9.94
C GLU A 166 9.23 13.62 -9.68
N PRO A 167 9.97 12.78 -8.95
CA PRO A 167 9.54 11.42 -8.64
C PRO A 167 8.17 11.48 -7.94
N GLY A 168 7.22 10.71 -8.45
CA GLY A 168 5.88 10.58 -7.89
C GLY A 168 5.62 9.17 -7.37
N VAL A 169 4.52 9.03 -6.65
CA VAL A 169 4.05 7.75 -6.09
C VAL A 169 2.56 7.61 -6.40
N CYS A 170 2.17 6.41 -6.82
CA CYS A 170 0.79 6.05 -7.12
C CYS A 170 0.04 5.58 -5.87
N TYR A 171 -1.11 6.18 -5.59
CA TYR A 171 -2.03 5.79 -4.53
C TYR A 171 -3.38 5.38 -5.13
N ILE A 172 -4.24 4.66 -4.41
CA ILE A 172 -5.59 4.30 -4.86
C ILE A 172 -6.41 5.57 -5.11
N ASP A 173 -7.14 5.66 -6.24
CA ASP A 173 -7.83 6.92 -6.61
C ASP A 173 -8.78 7.41 -5.52
N VAL A 174 -9.51 6.48 -4.91
CA VAL A 174 -10.52 6.81 -3.90
C VAL A 174 -9.89 7.38 -2.63
N CYS A 175 -8.60 7.13 -2.42
CA CYS A 175 -7.82 7.68 -1.33
C CYS A 175 -7.24 9.05 -1.68
N GLY A 176 -6.80 9.28 -2.90
CA GLY A 176 -6.08 10.50 -3.27
C GLY A 176 -4.65 10.50 -2.70
N CYS A 177 -4.15 11.66 -2.28
CA CYS A 177 -2.76 11.79 -1.81
C CYS A 177 -2.63 11.84 -0.28
N PRO A 178 -1.49 11.37 0.28
CA PRO A 178 -1.22 11.40 1.72
C PRO A 178 -1.40 12.73 2.44
N SER A 179 -1.12 13.84 1.76
CA SER A 179 -1.28 15.18 2.34
C SER A 179 -2.75 15.55 2.62
N ASP A 180 -3.69 14.96 1.88
CA ASP A 180 -5.13 15.27 1.98
C ASP A 180 -5.94 14.06 1.50
N PHE A 181 -5.87 12.96 2.25
CA PHE A 181 -6.62 11.77 1.90
C PHE A 181 -8.11 12.09 1.86
N LEU A 182 -8.77 11.65 0.79
CA LEU A 182 -10.20 11.88 0.56
C LEU A 182 -11.09 11.11 1.54
N ASN A 183 -10.55 10.08 2.19
CA ASN A 183 -11.27 9.19 3.09
C ASN A 183 -10.43 8.86 4.34
N ASP A 184 -11.09 8.83 5.51
CA ASP A 184 -10.45 8.62 6.82
C ASP A 184 -9.81 7.23 7.02
N TRP A 185 -10.17 6.25 6.19
CA TRP A 185 -9.62 4.89 6.25
C TRP A 185 -8.38 4.71 5.37
N CYS A 186 -8.02 5.72 4.58
CA CYS A 186 -6.82 5.70 3.78
C CYS A 186 -5.63 6.10 4.64
N ASP A 187 -4.57 5.30 4.58
CA ASP A 187 -3.28 5.59 5.17
C ASP A 187 -2.18 5.34 4.14
N VAL A 188 -0.96 5.79 4.41
CA VAL A 188 0.15 5.71 3.46
C VAL A 188 0.49 4.25 3.10
N GLU A 189 0.37 3.33 4.05
CA GLU A 189 0.75 1.92 3.84
C GLU A 189 -0.29 1.16 3.02
N THR A 190 -1.58 1.44 3.23
CA THR A 190 -2.69 0.73 2.58
C THR A 190 -3.15 1.40 1.29
N ALA A 191 -3.02 2.72 1.17
CA ALA A 191 -3.41 3.45 -0.02
C ALA A 191 -2.34 3.40 -1.13
N GLN A 192 -1.08 3.12 -0.81
CA GLN A 192 0.00 3.06 -1.81
C GLN A 192 -0.05 1.76 -2.61
N PHE A 193 -0.01 1.85 -3.94
CA PHE A 193 0.09 0.64 -4.77
C PHE A 193 1.44 -0.06 -4.60
N GLY A 194 1.43 -1.35 -4.26
CA GLY A 194 2.64 -2.16 -4.15
C GLY A 194 3.29 -2.52 -5.49
N SER A 195 2.56 -2.41 -6.60
CA SER A 195 3.05 -2.79 -7.93
C SER A 195 4.05 -1.78 -8.50
N SER A 196 5.25 -2.25 -8.83
CA SER A 196 6.28 -1.44 -9.49
C SER A 196 5.83 -0.87 -10.85
N TRP A 197 4.87 -1.53 -11.51
CA TRP A 197 4.31 -1.05 -12.77
C TRP A 197 3.42 0.19 -12.56
N CYS A 198 2.50 0.16 -11.58
CA CYS A 198 1.67 1.32 -11.23
C CYS A 198 2.54 2.48 -10.70
N GLN A 199 3.65 2.15 -10.03
CA GLN A 199 4.60 3.12 -9.49
C GLN A 199 5.58 3.68 -10.55
N ALA A 200 5.51 3.26 -11.81
CA ALA A 200 6.49 3.66 -12.81
C ALA A 200 6.31 5.10 -13.30
N ASN A 201 5.06 5.56 -13.46
CA ASN A 201 4.71 6.91 -13.93
C ASN A 201 3.19 7.17 -13.75
N SER A 202 2.74 8.41 -14.00
CA SER A 202 1.32 8.78 -13.80
C SER A 202 0.36 8.09 -14.76
N GLU A 203 0.77 7.80 -16.00
CA GLU A 203 -0.07 7.14 -17.00
C GLU A 203 -0.39 5.71 -16.56
N ASN A 204 0.64 4.96 -16.13
CA ASN A 204 0.45 3.63 -15.55
C ASN A 204 -0.38 3.68 -14.26
N CYS A 205 -0.24 4.75 -13.47
CA CYS A 205 -1.00 4.91 -12.24
C CYS A 205 -2.50 5.06 -12.53
N GLU A 206 -2.87 5.86 -13.53
CA GLU A 206 -4.27 6.01 -13.96
C GLU A 206 -4.87 4.70 -14.47
N GLU A 207 -4.09 3.89 -15.19
CA GLU A 207 -4.48 2.54 -15.63
C GLU A 207 -4.67 1.55 -14.47
N CYS A 208 -4.04 1.82 -13.31
CA CYS A 208 -4.27 1.06 -12.08
C CYS A 208 -5.45 1.58 -11.25
N LEU A 209 -6.23 2.53 -11.77
CA LEU A 209 -7.24 3.26 -10.99
C LEU A 209 -6.59 3.96 -9.78
N GLY A 210 -5.45 4.58 -10.03
CA GLY A 210 -4.66 5.29 -9.05
C GLY A 210 -4.59 6.79 -9.29
N PHE A 211 -4.25 7.50 -8.22
CA PHE A 211 -3.94 8.91 -8.19
C PHE A 211 -2.43 9.12 -8.05
N TRP A 212 -1.81 9.81 -9.00
CA TRP A 212 -0.37 10.05 -9.01
C TRP A 212 -0.01 11.29 -8.17
N CYS A 213 0.67 11.07 -7.06
CA CYS A 213 1.06 12.11 -6.11
C CYS A 213 2.52 12.51 -6.32
N GLN A 214 2.79 13.82 -6.36
CA GLN A 214 4.14 14.39 -6.55
C GLN A 214 4.41 15.51 -5.54
N GLY A 215 5.69 15.70 -5.21
CA GLY A 215 6.16 16.82 -4.39
C GLY A 215 5.53 16.84 -2.99
N ASP A 216 5.00 18.00 -2.61
CA ASP A 216 4.41 18.24 -1.28
C ASP A 216 3.22 17.32 -0.97
N ASN A 217 2.58 16.71 -1.98
CA ASN A 217 1.49 15.76 -1.79
C ASN A 217 1.92 14.41 -1.18
N LEU A 218 3.24 14.12 -1.17
CA LEU A 218 3.81 12.90 -0.60
C LEU A 218 4.19 13.04 0.87
N VAL A 219 4.23 14.27 1.36
CA VAL A 219 4.39 14.51 2.79
C VAL A 219 2.98 14.35 3.35
N GLU A 220 2.78 13.31 4.17
CA GLU A 220 1.72 13.35 5.17
C GLU A 220 2.03 14.63 5.95
N ASP A 221 1.34 15.73 5.64
CA ASP A 221 1.37 16.94 6.44
C ASP A 221 1.07 16.42 7.82
N SER A 222 2.11 16.31 8.65
CA SER A 222 2.09 15.70 9.97
C SER A 222 0.81 16.19 10.60
N LYS A 223 -0.22 15.32 10.70
CA LYS A 223 -1.56 15.69 11.16
C LYS A 223 -1.33 16.69 12.27
N GLU A 224 -1.68 17.97 12.04
CA GLU A 224 -1.30 19.08 12.93
C GLU A 224 -1.39 18.54 14.35
N GLU A 225 -0.24 18.31 15.01
CA GLU A 225 -0.17 17.46 16.21
C GLU A 225 -1.38 17.82 17.06
N GLU A 226 -2.35 16.91 17.21
CA GLU A 226 -3.62 17.33 17.79
C GLU A 226 -3.31 17.68 19.25
N HIS A 227 -3.30 18.97 19.58
CA HIS A 227 -2.92 19.37 20.92
C HIS A 227 -4.15 19.39 21.80
N LEU A 228 -4.05 18.76 22.97
CA LEU A 228 -5.05 18.84 24.01
C LEU A 228 -4.50 19.57 25.23
N CYS A 229 -5.32 20.44 25.79
CA CYS A 229 -5.04 21.13 27.04
C CYS A 229 -5.41 20.25 28.23
N TYR A 230 -4.41 19.83 29.01
CA TYR A 230 -4.58 19.07 30.25
C TYR A 230 -4.56 19.96 31.48
N ILE A 231 -5.19 19.52 32.57
CA ILE A 231 -5.13 20.26 33.84
C ILE A 231 -3.66 20.29 34.31
N SER A 232 -3.15 21.46 34.68
CA SER A 232 -1.73 21.61 35.03
C SER A 232 -1.25 20.76 36.20
N GLU A 233 -2.15 20.42 37.14
CA GLU A 233 -1.86 19.50 38.24
C GLU A 233 -1.52 18.09 37.74
N CYS A 234 -2.04 17.70 36.57
CA CYS A 234 -1.78 16.42 35.95
C CYS A 234 -0.55 16.42 35.07
N GLY A 235 -0.31 17.48 34.29
CA GLY A 235 0.69 17.44 33.23
C GLY A 235 0.20 16.65 32.01
N CYS A 236 1.11 16.22 31.14
CA CYS A 236 0.77 15.52 29.90
C CYS A 236 0.62 14.00 30.09
N PRO A 237 -0.22 13.34 29.27
CA PRO A 237 -0.23 11.89 29.14
C PRO A 237 1.18 11.31 28.96
N GLY A 238 1.41 10.14 29.55
CA GLY A 238 2.72 9.48 29.57
C GLY A 238 3.68 9.92 30.67
N ASN A 239 3.47 11.10 31.27
CA ASN A 239 4.24 11.56 32.41
C ASN A 239 3.37 12.36 33.39
N PHE A 240 2.28 11.74 33.86
CA PHE A 240 1.39 12.38 34.80
C PHE A 240 2.07 12.62 36.15
N GLN A 241 1.85 13.82 36.69
CA GLN A 241 2.42 14.25 37.96
C GLN A 241 1.66 13.68 39.17
N GLN A 242 0.44 13.18 38.96
CA GLN A 242 -0.40 12.62 40.02
C GLN A 242 -1.01 11.28 39.59
N ASP A 243 -1.16 10.39 40.56
CA ASP A 243 -1.66 9.01 40.34
C ASP A 243 -3.13 8.93 39.93
N TRP A 244 -3.90 10.02 40.11
CA TRP A 244 -5.32 10.09 39.73
C TRP A 244 -5.53 10.68 38.32
N CYS A 245 -4.45 11.06 37.65
CA CYS A 245 -4.51 11.62 36.31
C CYS A 245 -4.56 10.52 35.25
N GLU A 246 -5.46 10.72 34.30
CA GLU A 246 -5.78 9.82 33.20
C GLU A 246 -6.07 10.65 31.94
N ALA A 247 -5.56 10.17 30.80
CA ALA A 247 -5.63 10.85 29.52
C ALA A 247 -7.07 11.10 29.06
N THR A 248 -7.98 10.18 29.37
CA THR A 248 -9.36 10.19 28.85
C THR A 248 -10.29 11.22 29.52
N TYR A 249 -9.92 11.81 30.65
CA TYR A 249 -10.85 12.71 31.37
C TYR A 249 -10.22 13.86 32.16
N ASN A 250 -8.88 13.96 32.24
CA ASN A 250 -8.21 15.07 32.92
C ASN A 250 -7.72 16.16 31.96
N PHE A 251 -8.29 16.19 30.75
CA PHE A 251 -8.20 17.33 29.86
C PHE A 251 -9.26 18.39 30.22
N LEU A 252 -8.93 19.66 30.00
CA LEU A 252 -9.86 20.76 30.24
C LEU A 252 -11.03 20.66 29.24
N PRO A 253 -12.28 20.94 29.66
CA PRO A 253 -13.44 20.73 28.80
C PRO A 253 -13.37 21.53 27.49
N ASN A 254 -13.93 20.96 26.42
CA ASN A 254 -14.00 21.55 25.08
C ASN A 254 -14.50 23.01 25.11
N GLY A 255 -13.80 23.92 24.42
CA GLY A 255 -14.11 25.35 24.38
C GLY A 255 -12.83 26.20 24.38
N TYR A 256 -12.91 27.44 24.89
CA TYR A 256 -11.82 28.42 24.91
C TYR A 256 -10.43 27.85 25.26
N CYS A 257 -10.35 27.02 26.31
CA CYS A 257 -9.10 26.44 26.79
C CYS A 257 -8.45 25.42 25.84
N GLN A 258 -9.20 24.90 24.86
CA GLN A 258 -8.75 23.93 23.87
C GLN A 258 -8.43 24.56 22.50
N GLU A 259 -8.51 25.89 22.38
CA GLU A 259 -8.31 26.56 21.08
C GLU A 259 -6.84 26.86 20.78
N THR A 260 -6.03 27.19 21.78
CA THR A 260 -4.60 27.55 21.63
C THR A 260 -3.80 27.24 22.89
N GLU A 261 -2.47 27.12 22.75
CA GLU A 261 -1.53 27.03 23.87
C GLU A 261 -1.71 28.19 24.87
N GLU A 262 -1.86 29.42 24.38
CA GLU A 262 -2.04 30.61 25.23
C GLU A 262 -3.32 30.51 26.06
N ASN A 263 -4.44 30.12 25.44
CA ASN A 263 -5.71 29.95 26.15
C ASN A 263 -5.63 28.81 27.17
N CYS A 264 -4.89 27.74 26.85
CA CYS A 264 -4.66 26.63 27.76
C CYS A 264 -3.92 27.09 29.01
N LEU A 265 -2.84 27.86 28.85
CA LEU A 265 -2.08 28.42 29.97
C LEU A 265 -2.94 29.40 30.80
N ASP A 266 -3.79 30.20 30.16
CA ASP A 266 -4.74 31.08 30.85
C ASP A 266 -5.78 30.31 31.67
N CYS A 267 -6.18 29.13 31.21
CA CYS A 267 -7.04 28.20 31.94
C CYS A 267 -6.31 27.38 33.03
N SER A 268 -5.04 27.69 33.31
CA SER A 268 -4.19 26.89 34.21
C SER A 268 -4.02 25.44 33.76
N GLY A 269 -3.91 25.24 32.44
CA GLY A 269 -3.62 23.97 31.82
C GLY A 269 -2.16 23.82 31.35
N VAL A 270 -1.88 22.67 30.75
CA VAL A 270 -0.64 22.34 30.05
C VAL A 270 -1.02 21.85 28.65
N TRP A 271 -0.41 22.45 27.62
CA TRP A 271 -0.68 22.12 26.23
C TRP A 271 0.18 20.91 25.82
N CYS A 272 -0.47 19.82 25.42
CA CYS A 272 0.20 18.54 25.15
C CYS A 272 -0.16 18.08 23.74
N GLY A 273 0.83 17.77 22.91
CA GLY A 273 0.60 17.05 21.65
C GLY A 273 0.06 15.66 21.95
N VAL A 274 -0.97 15.22 21.21
CA VAL A 274 -1.41 13.83 21.23
C VAL A 274 -0.70 13.07 20.12
N ASP A 275 0.31 12.31 20.50
CA ASP A 275 0.76 11.24 19.63
C ASP A 275 -0.35 10.18 19.62
N ASN A 276 -1.03 10.01 18.48
CA ASN A 276 -2.09 9.02 18.30
C ASN A 276 -1.58 7.56 18.41
N ASP A 277 -0.31 7.34 18.73
CA ASP A 277 0.35 6.03 18.85
C ASP A 277 0.55 5.58 20.31
N TYR A 278 -0.38 5.91 21.20
CA TYR A 278 -0.40 5.34 22.56
C TYR A 278 -0.93 3.90 22.55
N THR A 279 -0.26 2.99 21.81
CA THR A 279 -0.31 1.56 22.12
C THR A 279 0.53 1.35 23.39
N GLY A 280 -0.13 1.04 24.49
CA GLY A 280 0.49 0.96 25.81
C GLY A 280 1.45 -0.22 25.97
N GLU A 281 2.62 -0.17 25.33
CA GLU A 281 3.76 -1.01 25.67
C GLU A 281 4.85 -0.14 26.31
N GLN A 282 5.03 -0.32 27.62
CA GLN A 282 6.20 0.16 28.33
C GLN A 282 7.40 -0.69 27.91
N ASP A 283 8.21 -0.19 27.00
CA ASP A 283 9.60 -0.63 26.91
C ASP A 283 10.36 -0.03 28.10
N ILE A 284 10.53 -0.86 29.13
CA ILE A 284 11.50 -0.63 30.18
C ILE A 284 12.87 -0.89 29.58
N ASP A 285 13.49 0.15 29.02
CA ASP A 285 14.91 0.14 28.73
C ASP A 285 15.68 0.19 30.04
N GLU A 286 16.05 -1.00 30.51
CA GLU A 286 16.86 -1.24 31.70
C GLU A 286 18.34 -0.99 31.41
N ASP A 287 18.70 0.21 30.95
CA ASP A 287 20.10 0.62 30.78
C ASP A 287 20.35 1.96 31.48
N GLY A 288 20.82 1.86 32.72
CA GLY A 288 21.15 3.02 33.52
C GLY A 288 22.37 3.77 33.00
N GLU A 289 22.20 5.06 32.71
CA GLU A 289 23.19 6.09 33.01
C GLU A 289 22.48 7.40 33.39
N ASP A 290 22.80 7.90 34.59
CA ASP A 290 22.36 9.20 35.10
C ASP A 290 22.77 10.34 34.15
N GLN A 291 21.79 10.97 33.49
CA GLN A 291 21.94 12.37 33.08
C GLN A 291 20.85 13.23 33.73
N LEU A 292 21.31 14.03 34.69
CA LEU A 292 20.60 15.12 35.33
C LEU A 292 20.17 16.14 34.26
N VAL A 293 18.93 16.04 33.79
CA VAL A 293 18.26 17.14 33.09
C VAL A 293 17.81 18.13 34.14
N THR A 294 18.57 19.23 34.28
CA THR A 294 18.19 20.39 35.08
C THR A 294 16.91 21.02 34.52
N ILE A 295 15.77 20.71 35.11
CA ILE A 295 14.52 21.46 34.89
C ILE A 295 14.59 22.71 35.76
N ASN A 296 14.60 23.90 35.13
CA ASN A 296 14.51 25.19 35.79
C ASN A 296 13.13 25.36 36.43
N ALA A 297 12.97 24.87 37.66
CA ALA A 297 11.83 25.21 38.49
C ALA A 297 12.10 26.56 39.18
N ASN A 298 11.47 27.63 38.68
CA ASN A 298 11.33 28.89 39.42
C ASN A 298 10.37 28.67 40.60
N VAL A 299 10.88 28.08 41.69
CA VAL A 299 10.12 27.93 42.95
C VAL A 299 10.24 29.20 43.77
N ASN A 300 9.13 29.93 43.85
CA ASN A 300 8.96 31.12 44.67
C ASN A 300 8.83 30.69 46.16
N ILE A 301 9.95 30.52 46.85
CA ILE A 301 9.98 30.20 48.30
C ILE A 301 9.92 31.50 49.11
N PHE A 302 8.70 31.94 49.43
CA PHE A 302 8.44 32.81 50.57
C PHE A 302 7.48 32.09 51.52
N TYR A 303 7.80 32.16 52.82
CA TYR A 303 7.09 31.60 53.99
C TYR A 303 7.44 30.17 54.42
N ALA A 304 8.42 30.06 55.31
CA ALA A 304 8.27 29.40 56.62
C ALA A 304 9.60 29.49 57.40
N GLY A 305 9.78 30.56 58.17
CA GLY A 305 10.99 30.74 58.97
C GLY A 305 10.75 31.60 60.19
N PHE A 306 9.88 31.17 61.11
CA PHE A 306 9.83 31.75 62.46
C PHE A 306 9.23 30.77 63.49
N ALA A 307 9.97 29.72 63.80
CA ALA A 307 9.85 29.03 65.08
C ALA A 307 11.19 28.37 65.41
N ILE A 308 11.56 28.37 66.69
CA ILE A 308 12.75 27.74 67.30
C ILE A 308 14.02 28.62 67.35
N VAL A 309 13.98 29.68 68.18
CA VAL A 309 15.11 30.04 69.06
C VAL A 309 14.56 30.49 70.41
N LEU A 310 14.23 29.52 71.27
CA LEU A 310 14.01 29.71 72.70
C LEU A 310 14.61 28.49 73.41
N MET A 311 15.95 28.44 73.50
CA MET A 311 16.69 27.61 74.47
C MET A 311 18.20 27.84 74.28
N ALA A 312 18.70 28.99 74.75
CA ALA A 312 20.08 29.15 75.24
C ALA A 312 20.29 30.61 75.64
N LEU A 313 20.04 30.94 76.92
CA LEU A 313 20.76 31.96 77.68
C LEU A 313 20.24 31.91 79.12
N ASN A 314 20.73 30.91 79.84
CA ASN A 314 20.83 30.90 81.28
C ASN A 314 22.33 30.73 81.56
N MET A 315 23.06 31.85 81.53
CA MET A 315 24.36 32.12 82.17
C MET A 315 24.73 33.59 81.92
#